data_AF-A0A8J6YX48-F1
#
_entry.id   AF-A0A8J6YX48-F1
#
_cell.length_a   1.000
_cell.length_b   1.000
_cell.length_c   1.000
_cell.angle_alpha   90.00
_cell.angle_beta   90.00
_cell.angle_gamma   90.00
#
_symmetry.space_group_name_H-M   'P 1'
#
loop_
_entity.id
_entity.type
_entity.pdbx_description
1 polymer ?
#
loop_
_entity_poly.entity_id
_entity_poly.type
_entity_poly.pdbx_seq_one_letter_code
_entity_poly.pdbx_strand_id
1 'polypeptide(L)'
;MPVKKTLSLAAVLAVLVLAGGAWYVTRLPASPFDGETAAAPAPDLIARGEYVARQADCVACHSLEGGAPFAGGLEMGTPLGVIHATNITPDPDHGIGGYTLADFDRALRDGVTPDGRRLYPAMPYPSYEKMTDDDIRALYAFFMAGVEPVAEPVPENGIPWPLNIRWPLAAWNAVFTSGAVYQPDPERDALWNRGAYLVEGAGHCGSCHTPRGIAMNEKGLDSSDPDFLSGALLDGWYAPSLRGDGAAGIGRWSEEDLFAFLSEGRNAHAVVFGSMTEAFNNSLQFLTEPDLRAMAHYLKSLPGEGEAWVPAPAEVTTPAQAARAGLPGAQSYLANCAACHGRDGSGQAPWIPPLAGVTSAQVAEPASQINVTLNGSGRVVADGMPDAYRMPPYRGRMDDAEIAEILSFVRQSWGNRGGAVDPADVADLRSRTDPASIDPIVLQMR
;
A
#
# COMPACT_ATOMS: atom_id res chain seq x y z
N MET A 1 36.17 -41.46 -27.20
CA MET A 1 35.99 -40.20 -27.97
C MET A 1 34.65 -39.48 -27.76
N PRO A 2 33.48 -40.14 -27.55
CA PRO A 2 32.20 -39.40 -27.42
C PRO A 2 32.08 -38.62 -26.10
N VAL A 3 32.62 -39.16 -25.00
CA VAL A 3 32.60 -38.52 -23.67
C VAL A 3 33.34 -37.18 -23.63
N LYS A 4 34.46 -37.04 -24.36
CA LYS A 4 35.18 -35.75 -24.44
C LYS A 4 34.39 -34.69 -25.20
N LYS A 5 33.68 -35.07 -26.27
CA LYS A 5 32.83 -34.14 -27.05
C LYS A 5 31.60 -33.70 -26.25
N THR A 6 30.97 -34.59 -25.48
CA THR A 6 29.82 -34.22 -24.63
C THR A 6 30.22 -33.34 -23.46
N LEU A 7 31.37 -33.61 -22.81
CA LEU A 7 31.92 -32.73 -21.77
C LEU A 7 32.32 -31.35 -22.32
N SER A 8 32.92 -31.27 -23.51
CA SER A 8 33.22 -29.98 -24.15
C SER A 8 31.96 -29.20 -24.52
N LEU A 9 30.92 -29.87 -25.02
CA LEU A 9 29.64 -29.23 -25.35
C LEU A 9 28.94 -28.71 -24.08
N ALA A 10 28.94 -29.50 -23.01
CA ALA A 10 28.38 -29.10 -21.72
C ALA A 10 29.15 -27.92 -21.10
N ALA A 11 30.48 -27.91 -21.21
CA ALA A 11 31.30 -26.79 -20.74
C ALA A 11 31.03 -25.50 -21.54
N VAL A 12 30.92 -25.59 -22.87
CA VAL A 12 30.57 -24.43 -23.71
C VAL A 12 29.18 -23.91 -23.37
N LEU A 13 28.19 -24.80 -23.19
CA LEU A 13 26.84 -24.41 -22.78
C LEU A 13 26.85 -23.72 -21.41
N ALA A 14 27.59 -24.25 -20.43
CA ALA A 14 27.73 -23.65 -19.11
C ALA A 14 28.36 -22.25 -19.19
N VAL A 15 29.41 -22.07 -20.00
CA VAL A 15 30.03 -20.77 -20.22
C VAL A 15 29.06 -19.79 -20.89
N LEU A 16 28.29 -20.22 -21.89
CA LEU A 16 27.29 -19.36 -22.54
C LEU A 16 26.15 -18.96 -21.60
N VAL A 17 25.69 -19.88 -20.74
CA VAL A 17 24.67 -19.59 -19.72
C VAL A 17 25.22 -18.62 -18.67
N LEU A 18 26.45 -18.82 -18.21
CA LEU A 18 27.09 -17.90 -17.25
C LEU A 18 27.35 -16.53 -17.86
N ALA A 19 27.81 -16.46 -19.11
CA ALA A 19 28.03 -15.21 -19.82
C ALA A 19 26.72 -14.48 -20.10
N GLY A 20 25.67 -15.21 -20.53
CA GLY A 20 24.33 -14.65 -20.73
C GLY A 20 23.69 -14.16 -19.43
N GLY A 21 23.85 -14.92 -18.33
CA GLY A 21 23.40 -14.52 -17.01
C GLY A 21 24.14 -13.29 -16.48
N ALA A 22 25.47 -13.26 -16.61
CA ALA A 22 26.28 -12.10 -16.24
C ALA A 22 25.90 -10.86 -17.06
N TRP A 23 25.70 -11.00 -18.37
CA TRP A 23 25.19 -9.92 -19.23
C TRP A 23 23.81 -9.45 -18.77
N TYR A 24 22.86 -10.36 -18.53
CA TYR A 24 21.51 -9.98 -18.12
C TYR A 24 21.47 -9.25 -16.77
N VAL A 25 22.29 -9.70 -15.81
CA VAL A 25 22.41 -9.06 -14.50
C VAL A 25 22.96 -7.64 -14.62
N THR A 26 23.97 -7.44 -15.47
CA THR A 26 24.74 -6.19 -15.56
C THR A 26 24.25 -5.23 -16.65
N ARG A 27 23.33 -5.66 -17.53
CA ARG A 27 22.78 -4.80 -18.58
C ARG A 27 21.86 -3.73 -17.99
N LEU A 28 21.92 -2.55 -18.57
CA LEU A 28 20.84 -1.57 -18.50
C LEU A 28 19.72 -2.01 -19.45
N PRO A 29 18.46 -2.09 -19.00
CA PRO A 29 17.30 -2.28 -19.88
C PRO A 29 17.22 -1.18 -20.94
N ALA A 30 16.60 -1.47 -22.08
CA ALA A 30 16.36 -0.45 -23.09
C ALA A 30 15.25 0.47 -22.61
N SER A 31 15.38 1.78 -22.87
CA SER A 31 14.33 2.76 -22.57
C SER A 31 13.83 3.37 -23.88
N PRO A 32 12.51 3.64 -24.03
CA PRO A 32 12.00 4.40 -25.18
C PRO A 32 12.59 5.81 -25.27
N PHE A 33 13.20 6.32 -24.20
CA PHE A 33 13.83 7.65 -24.16
C PHE A 33 15.34 7.63 -24.43
N ASP A 34 15.90 6.50 -24.87
CA ASP A 34 17.32 6.37 -25.14
C ASP A 34 17.80 7.38 -26.21
N GLY A 35 18.79 8.20 -25.84
CA GLY A 35 19.32 9.26 -26.70
C GLY A 35 18.45 10.52 -26.78
N GLU A 36 17.32 10.57 -26.08
CA GLU A 36 16.56 11.81 -25.91
C GLU A 36 17.35 12.79 -25.03
N THR A 37 17.33 14.07 -25.40
CA THR A 37 17.83 15.16 -24.57
C THR A 37 16.63 15.94 -24.06
N ALA A 38 16.49 16.02 -22.73
CA ALA A 38 15.39 16.75 -22.12
C ALA A 38 15.59 18.26 -22.37
N ALA A 39 14.65 18.88 -23.08
CA ALA A 39 14.54 20.33 -23.13
C ALA A 39 14.02 20.88 -21.78
N ALA A 40 14.17 22.18 -21.55
CA ALA A 40 13.56 22.83 -20.40
C ALA A 40 12.04 22.56 -20.41
N PRO A 41 11.47 21.95 -19.36
CA PRO A 41 10.07 21.53 -19.37
C PRO A 41 9.13 22.74 -19.30
N ALA A 42 8.02 22.65 -20.03
CA ALA A 42 6.95 23.65 -19.94
C ALA A 42 6.27 23.58 -18.55
N PRO A 43 5.75 24.71 -18.02
CA PRO A 43 5.07 24.73 -16.72
C PRO A 43 3.92 23.72 -16.59
N ASP A 44 3.14 23.50 -17.66
CA ASP A 44 2.04 22.54 -17.66
C ASP A 44 2.53 21.09 -17.51
N LEU A 45 3.71 20.76 -18.04
CA LEU A 45 4.32 19.44 -17.89
C LEU A 45 4.80 19.21 -16.45
N ILE A 46 5.37 20.24 -15.82
CA ILE A 46 5.77 20.22 -14.40
C ILE A 46 4.53 20.03 -13.51
N ALA A 47 3.45 20.78 -13.77
CA ALA A 47 2.19 20.65 -13.02
C ALA A 47 1.56 19.26 -13.18
N ARG A 48 1.58 18.69 -14.39
CA ARG A 48 1.18 17.30 -14.61
C ARG A 48 2.07 16.34 -13.82
N GLY A 49 3.38 16.55 -13.81
CA GLY A 49 4.32 15.71 -13.08
C GLY A 49 4.07 15.70 -11.58
N GLU A 50 3.77 16.86 -11.00
CA GLU A 50 3.36 16.97 -9.59
C GLU A 50 2.07 16.18 -9.32
N TYR A 51 1.08 16.28 -10.22
CA TYR A 51 -0.15 15.50 -10.13
C TYR A 51 0.09 13.99 -10.22
N VAL A 52 1.00 13.54 -11.09
CA VAL A 52 1.38 12.13 -11.21
C VAL A 52 2.18 11.67 -9.98
N ALA A 53 3.04 12.52 -9.43
CA ALA A 53 3.79 12.19 -8.21
C ALA A 53 2.86 12.08 -6.98
N ARG A 54 1.76 12.84 -6.94
CA ARG A 54 0.66 12.63 -5.99
C ARG A 54 -0.05 11.29 -6.23
N GLN A 55 -0.46 10.99 -7.47
CA GLN A 55 -1.08 9.68 -7.82
C GLN A 55 -0.22 8.49 -7.40
N ALA A 56 1.10 8.59 -7.57
CA ALA A 56 2.05 7.53 -7.27
C ALA A 56 2.54 7.49 -5.83
N ASP A 57 2.02 8.39 -4.98
CA ASP A 57 2.35 8.51 -3.55
C ASP A 57 3.86 8.68 -3.27
N CYS A 58 4.58 9.35 -4.19
CA CYS A 58 6.03 9.47 -4.09
C CYS A 58 6.47 10.17 -2.79
N VAL A 59 5.71 11.16 -2.36
CA VAL A 59 6.04 11.99 -1.20
C VAL A 59 5.97 11.21 0.11
N ALA A 60 5.01 10.28 0.25
CA ALA A 60 4.82 9.46 1.44
C ALA A 60 6.02 8.57 1.74
N CYS A 61 6.66 8.04 0.70
CA CYS A 61 7.85 7.21 0.86
C CYS A 61 9.14 8.04 0.89
N HIS A 62 9.24 9.10 0.08
CA HIS A 62 10.48 9.83 -0.12
C HIS A 62 10.61 11.08 0.76
N SER A 63 9.82 11.23 1.82
CA SER A 63 9.95 12.36 2.74
C SER A 63 9.80 11.91 4.19
N LEU A 64 10.31 12.73 5.11
CA LEU A 64 10.09 12.57 6.55
C LEU A 64 9.22 13.70 7.07
N GLU A 65 8.49 13.44 8.16
CA GLU A 65 7.76 14.49 8.87
C GLU A 65 8.72 15.60 9.33
N GLY A 66 8.40 16.85 8.99
CA GLY A 66 9.25 18.02 9.28
C GLY A 66 10.52 18.14 8.43
N GLY A 67 10.79 17.17 7.55
CA GLY A 67 11.90 17.20 6.59
C GLY A 67 11.55 17.94 5.29
N ALA A 68 12.56 18.15 4.45
CA ALA A 68 12.34 18.64 3.10
C ALA A 68 11.66 17.56 2.24
N PRO A 69 10.72 17.93 1.35
CA PRO A 69 10.03 16.96 0.52
C PRO A 69 11.01 16.23 -0.41
N PHE A 70 10.80 14.94 -0.59
CA PHE A 70 11.60 14.08 -1.48
C PHE A 70 13.06 13.84 -1.09
N ALA A 71 13.50 14.33 0.09
CA ALA A 71 14.85 14.14 0.60
C ALA A 71 15.15 12.69 1.06
N GLY A 72 14.16 11.82 1.10
CA GLY A 72 14.27 10.42 1.48
C GLY A 72 14.39 10.20 2.99
N GLY A 73 14.90 9.02 3.37
CA GLY A 73 15.21 8.68 4.76
C GLY A 73 14.14 7.88 5.50
N LEU A 74 12.95 7.66 4.91
CA LEU A 74 11.93 6.80 5.53
C LEU A 74 12.48 5.39 5.74
N GLU A 75 12.43 4.92 6.99
CA GLU A 75 12.85 3.58 7.39
C GLU A 75 11.72 2.57 7.15
N MET A 76 12.02 1.50 6.41
CA MET A 76 11.11 0.38 6.17
C MET A 76 11.72 -0.92 6.66
N GLY A 77 11.09 -1.52 7.67
CA GLY A 77 11.45 -2.85 8.15
C GLY A 77 11.03 -3.93 7.15
N THR A 78 11.96 -4.82 6.78
CA THR A 78 11.66 -6.02 5.99
C THR A 78 12.17 -7.26 6.71
N PRO A 79 11.68 -8.47 6.35
CA PRO A 79 12.26 -9.72 6.85
C PRO A 79 13.76 -9.89 6.57
N LEU A 80 14.30 -9.14 5.60
CA LEU A 80 15.72 -9.19 5.21
C LEU A 80 16.58 -8.15 5.94
N GLY A 81 15.96 -7.23 6.69
CA GLY A 81 16.61 -6.07 7.30
C GLY A 81 15.90 -4.77 6.94
N VAL A 82 16.55 -3.65 7.28
CA VAL A 82 15.99 -2.32 7.08
C VAL A 82 16.36 -1.75 5.71
N ILE A 83 15.40 -1.12 5.04
CA ILE A 83 15.59 -0.36 3.80
C ILE A 83 15.24 1.10 4.08
N HIS A 84 16.03 2.02 3.54
CA HIS A 84 15.73 3.45 3.59
C HIS A 84 15.30 3.96 2.20
N ALA A 85 14.25 4.77 2.15
CA ALA A 85 13.87 5.47 0.93
C ALA A 85 14.97 6.45 0.51
N THR A 86 15.23 6.55 -0.79
CA THR A 86 16.31 7.38 -1.34
C THR A 86 15.91 8.85 -1.43
N ASN A 87 16.89 9.75 -1.45
CA ASN A 87 16.68 11.13 -1.86
C ASN A 87 16.42 11.14 -3.38
N ILE A 88 15.28 11.71 -3.80
CA ILE A 88 14.88 11.84 -5.21
C ILE A 88 14.74 13.30 -5.66
N THR A 89 15.31 14.23 -4.89
CA THR A 89 15.47 15.63 -5.32
C THR A 89 16.49 15.74 -6.47
N PRO A 90 16.53 16.86 -7.21
CA PRO A 90 17.51 17.04 -8.28
C PRO A 90 18.92 17.38 -7.77
N ASP A 91 19.22 17.11 -6.49
CA ASP A 91 20.58 17.23 -5.97
C ASP A 91 21.55 16.31 -6.74
N PRO A 92 22.70 16.81 -7.22
CA PRO A 92 23.61 16.05 -8.06
C PRO A 92 24.43 14.99 -7.32
N ASP A 93 24.59 15.14 -5.99
CA ASP A 93 25.48 14.30 -5.19
C ASP A 93 24.72 13.20 -4.42
N HIS A 94 23.55 13.54 -3.87
CA HIS A 94 22.75 12.67 -3.03
C HIS A 94 21.41 12.28 -3.65
N GLY A 95 20.92 13.08 -4.61
CA GLY A 95 19.64 12.88 -5.29
C GLY A 95 19.76 12.27 -6.69
N ILE A 96 18.79 12.57 -7.55
CA ILE A 96 18.73 12.11 -8.94
C ILE A 96 19.22 13.17 -9.94
N GLY A 97 19.92 14.22 -9.49
CA GLY A 97 20.34 15.34 -10.34
C GLY A 97 21.17 14.97 -11.57
N GLY A 98 21.85 13.82 -11.53
CA GLY A 98 22.62 13.27 -12.66
C GLY A 98 21.86 12.31 -13.57
N TYR A 99 20.60 11.98 -13.28
CA TYR A 99 19.83 11.03 -14.06
C TYR A 99 19.40 11.66 -15.39
N THR A 100 19.45 10.90 -16.49
CA THR A 100 18.73 11.25 -17.70
C THR A 100 17.27 10.80 -17.60
N LEU A 101 16.40 11.25 -18.52
CA LEU A 101 15.03 10.75 -18.63
C LEU A 101 15.01 9.22 -18.80
N ALA A 102 15.94 8.67 -19.59
CA ALA A 102 16.04 7.22 -19.78
C ALA A 102 16.50 6.48 -18.51
N ASP A 103 17.33 7.10 -17.68
CA ASP A 103 17.74 6.50 -16.40
C ASP A 103 16.64 6.55 -15.36
N PHE A 104 15.90 7.67 -15.31
CA PHE A 104 14.73 7.82 -14.47
C PHE A 104 13.65 6.79 -14.82
N ASP A 105 13.42 6.60 -16.11
CA ASP A 105 12.53 5.58 -16.64
C ASP A 105 12.90 4.16 -16.19
N ARG A 106 14.16 3.76 -16.37
CA ARG A 106 14.67 2.45 -15.90
C ARG A 106 14.55 2.28 -14.39
N ALA A 107 14.77 3.35 -13.62
CA ALA A 107 14.63 3.29 -12.18
C ALA A 107 13.17 3.03 -11.78
N LEU A 108 12.21 3.72 -12.42
CA LEU A 108 10.79 3.58 -12.14
C LEU A 108 10.18 2.29 -12.67
N ARG A 109 10.40 1.94 -13.94
CA ARG A 109 9.73 0.81 -14.61
C ARG A 109 10.49 -0.51 -14.51
N ASP A 110 11.83 -0.47 -14.42
CA ASP A 110 12.65 -1.70 -14.37
C ASP A 110 13.31 -1.95 -13.00
N GLY A 111 13.27 -0.97 -12.09
CA GLY A 111 14.01 -1.02 -10.84
C GLY A 111 15.53 -1.04 -11.05
N VAL A 112 16.05 -0.31 -12.05
CA VAL A 112 17.49 -0.27 -12.38
C VAL A 112 18.02 1.16 -12.36
N THR A 113 19.02 1.41 -11.53
CA THR A 113 19.71 2.71 -11.45
C THR A 113 20.74 2.87 -12.58
N PRO A 114 21.22 4.10 -12.87
CA PRO A 114 22.18 4.35 -13.95
C PRO A 114 23.49 3.54 -13.84
N ASP A 115 23.92 3.20 -12.61
CA ASP A 115 25.09 2.35 -12.33
C ASP A 115 24.80 0.84 -12.49
N GLY A 116 23.59 0.46 -12.93
CA GLY A 116 23.15 -0.92 -13.15
C GLY A 116 22.73 -1.67 -11.88
N ARG A 117 22.69 -1.00 -10.72
CA ARG A 117 22.24 -1.61 -9.47
C ARG A 117 20.73 -1.84 -9.50
N ARG A 118 20.30 -2.99 -8.95
CA ARG A 118 18.88 -3.36 -8.86
C ARG A 118 18.27 -2.81 -7.58
N LEU A 119 17.15 -2.10 -7.70
CA LEU A 119 16.35 -1.62 -6.59
C LEU A 119 15.62 -2.79 -5.92
N TYR A 120 15.37 -2.66 -4.61
CA TYR A 120 14.51 -3.63 -3.94
C TYR A 120 13.06 -3.33 -4.32
N PRO A 121 12.21 -4.36 -4.48
CA PRO A 121 10.78 -4.19 -4.78
C PRO A 121 9.96 -3.64 -3.59
N ALA A 122 10.63 -2.98 -2.64
CA ALA A 122 9.99 -2.06 -1.70
C ALA A 122 9.55 -0.77 -2.42
N MET A 123 10.32 -0.34 -3.43
CA MET A 123 9.81 0.60 -4.43
C MET A 123 8.89 -0.17 -5.40
N PRO A 124 7.65 0.26 -5.63
CA PRO A 124 6.66 -0.53 -6.37
C PRO A 124 6.86 -0.44 -7.90
N TYR A 125 8.09 -0.63 -8.39
CA TYR A 125 8.40 -0.68 -9.82
C TYR A 125 7.62 -1.75 -10.59
N PRO A 126 7.24 -2.92 -10.01
CA PRO A 126 6.37 -3.87 -10.71
C PRO A 126 4.97 -3.32 -11.01
N SER A 127 4.51 -2.31 -10.26
CA SER A 127 3.28 -1.56 -10.60
C SER A 127 3.60 -0.41 -11.55
N TYR A 128 4.68 0.35 -11.29
CA TYR A 128 5.05 1.50 -12.11
C TYR A 128 5.45 1.16 -13.55
N GLU A 129 5.82 -0.09 -13.86
CA GLU A 129 6.02 -0.54 -15.25
C GLU A 129 4.83 -0.21 -16.17
N LYS A 130 3.62 -0.14 -15.59
CA LYS A 130 2.37 0.20 -16.30
C LYS A 130 2.25 1.69 -16.63
N MET A 131 3.08 2.56 -16.05
CA MET A 131 3.02 4.00 -16.29
C MET A 131 3.30 4.35 -17.75
N THR A 132 2.51 5.30 -18.26
CA THR A 132 2.65 5.76 -19.65
C THR A 132 3.92 6.59 -19.84
N ASP A 133 4.45 6.62 -21.06
CA ASP A 133 5.62 7.43 -21.38
C ASP A 133 5.41 8.93 -21.08
N ASP A 134 4.19 9.43 -21.25
CA ASP A 134 3.83 10.82 -20.94
C ASP A 134 3.90 11.11 -19.44
N ASP A 135 3.48 10.16 -18.61
CA ASP A 135 3.52 10.31 -17.15
C ASP A 135 4.97 10.18 -16.63
N ILE A 136 5.80 9.31 -17.23
CA ILE A 136 7.24 9.26 -16.93
C ILE A 136 7.93 10.58 -17.30
N ARG A 137 7.65 11.15 -18.48
CA ARG A 137 8.17 12.46 -18.89
C ARG A 137 7.71 13.58 -17.94
N ALA A 138 6.44 13.55 -17.54
CA ALA A 138 5.89 14.55 -16.62
C ALA A 138 6.55 14.45 -15.24
N LEU A 139 6.66 13.25 -14.66
CA LEU A 139 7.35 13.02 -13.39
C LEU A 139 8.79 13.52 -13.44
N TYR A 140 9.54 13.14 -14.48
CA TYR A 140 10.92 13.59 -14.64
C TYR A 140 11.01 15.12 -14.72
N ALA A 141 10.12 15.77 -15.49
CA ALA A 141 10.05 17.22 -15.54
C ALA A 141 9.77 17.85 -14.17
N PHE A 142 8.88 17.26 -13.37
CA PHE A 142 8.58 17.73 -12.03
C PHE A 142 9.76 17.59 -11.08
N PHE A 143 10.40 16.43 -11.01
CA PHE A 143 11.54 16.26 -10.10
C PHE A 143 12.75 17.10 -10.52
N MET A 144 13.01 17.25 -11.82
CA MET A 144 14.19 17.96 -12.29
C MET A 144 14.04 19.48 -12.33
N ALA A 145 12.81 20.01 -12.34
CA ALA A 145 12.57 21.46 -12.48
C ALA A 145 11.53 22.05 -11.51
N GLY A 146 10.75 21.21 -10.82
CA GLY A 146 9.70 21.63 -9.88
C GLY A 146 9.98 21.32 -8.42
N VAL A 147 11.03 20.53 -8.11
CA VAL A 147 11.45 20.16 -6.77
C VAL A 147 12.76 20.87 -6.43
N GLU A 148 12.87 21.43 -5.23
CA GLU A 148 14.11 22.05 -4.75
C GLU A 148 15.17 20.98 -4.43
N PRO A 149 16.44 21.18 -4.82
CA PRO A 149 17.51 20.24 -4.51
C PRO A 149 17.82 20.24 -3.01
N VAL A 150 17.94 19.04 -2.44
CA VAL A 150 18.28 18.86 -1.03
C VAL A 150 19.55 18.02 -0.94
N ALA A 151 20.64 18.64 -0.49
CA ALA A 151 21.96 18.02 -0.36
C ALA A 151 22.09 17.21 0.95
N GLU A 152 21.16 16.27 1.16
CA GLU A 152 21.14 15.40 2.34
C GLU A 152 21.33 13.93 1.95
N PRO A 153 22.33 13.23 2.52
CA PRO A 153 22.47 11.80 2.35
C PRO A 153 21.41 11.06 3.17
N VAL A 154 20.89 9.96 2.61
CA VAL A 154 20.04 9.03 3.35
C VAL A 154 20.88 7.97 4.07
N PRO A 155 20.43 7.43 5.21
CA PRO A 155 21.08 6.30 5.86
C PRO A 155 21.22 5.10 4.92
N GLU A 156 22.30 4.32 5.08
CA GLU A 156 22.49 3.09 4.31
C GLU A 156 21.48 2.01 4.70
N ASN A 157 21.23 1.07 3.79
CA ASN A 157 20.35 -0.07 4.08
C ASN A 157 20.99 -1.02 5.10
N GLY A 158 20.20 -1.48 6.07
CA GLY A 158 20.62 -2.40 7.13
C GLY A 158 20.54 -3.88 6.78
N ILE A 159 20.58 -4.24 5.49
CA ILE A 159 20.51 -5.65 5.05
C ILE A 159 21.92 -6.28 5.15
N PRO A 160 22.12 -7.34 5.95
CA PRO A 160 23.43 -7.93 6.14
C PRO A 160 23.88 -8.72 4.92
N TRP A 161 25.19 -8.81 4.72
CA TRP A 161 25.77 -9.74 3.75
C TRP A 161 25.46 -11.20 4.17
N PRO A 162 25.11 -12.10 3.24
CA PRO A 162 25.07 -11.95 1.78
C PRO A 162 23.70 -11.53 1.20
N LEU A 163 22.71 -11.21 2.03
CA LEU A 163 21.35 -10.86 1.58
C LEU A 163 21.30 -9.50 0.85
N ASN A 164 22.33 -8.68 1.01
CA ASN A 164 22.45 -7.38 0.33
C ASN A 164 22.92 -7.45 -1.14
N ILE A 165 23.27 -8.64 -1.63
CA ILE A 165 23.74 -8.81 -3.01
C ILE A 165 22.57 -8.57 -3.97
N ARG A 166 22.76 -7.64 -4.94
CA ARG A 166 21.68 -7.15 -5.81
C ARG A 166 21.44 -7.95 -7.09
N TRP A 167 22.39 -8.77 -7.54
CA TRP A 167 22.22 -9.52 -8.80
C TRP A 167 21.04 -10.51 -8.82
N PRO A 168 20.65 -11.20 -7.71
CA PRO A 168 19.49 -12.09 -7.72
C PRO A 168 18.18 -11.36 -8.03
N LEU A 169 18.10 -10.06 -7.74
CA LEU A 169 16.93 -9.25 -8.08
C LEU A 169 16.73 -9.12 -9.59
N ALA A 170 17.78 -9.22 -10.40
CA ALA A 170 17.59 -9.29 -11.86
C ALA A 170 16.80 -10.55 -12.25
N ALA A 171 17.15 -11.71 -11.66
CA ALA A 171 16.41 -12.94 -11.90
C ALA A 171 14.99 -12.89 -11.32
N TRP A 172 14.81 -12.22 -10.17
CA TRP A 172 13.50 -11.94 -9.60
C TRP A 172 12.63 -11.11 -10.58
N ASN A 173 13.16 -10.02 -11.14
CA ASN A 173 12.45 -9.20 -12.11
C ASN A 173 12.02 -10.04 -13.32
N ALA A 174 12.92 -10.86 -13.86
CA ALA A 174 12.60 -11.73 -15.01
C ALA A 174 11.39 -12.66 -14.79
N VAL A 175 11.06 -12.97 -13.54
CA VAL A 175 9.98 -13.90 -13.17
C VAL A 175 8.72 -13.16 -12.70
N PHE A 176 8.86 -12.03 -12.02
CA PHE A 176 7.76 -11.41 -11.27
C PHE A 176 7.34 -10.02 -11.77
N THR A 177 7.89 -9.53 -12.88
CA THR A 177 7.45 -8.29 -13.55
C THR A 177 6.93 -8.60 -14.95
N SER A 178 5.94 -7.84 -15.44
CA SER A 178 5.42 -8.03 -16.81
C SER A 178 6.27 -7.32 -17.86
N GLY A 179 6.99 -6.26 -17.47
CA GLY A 179 7.80 -5.42 -18.35
C GLY A 179 6.98 -4.63 -19.37
N ALA A 180 5.70 -4.36 -19.10
CA ALA A 180 4.79 -3.77 -20.07
C ALA A 180 4.02 -2.57 -19.51
N VAL A 181 3.98 -1.50 -20.32
CA VAL A 181 3.10 -0.34 -20.12
C VAL A 181 1.64 -0.79 -20.21
N TYR A 182 0.77 -0.17 -19.42
CA TYR A 182 -0.66 -0.46 -19.42
C TYR A 182 -1.25 -0.41 -20.83
N GLN A 183 -1.98 -1.47 -21.20
CA GLN A 183 -2.70 -1.55 -22.45
C GLN A 183 -4.20 -1.52 -22.17
N PRO A 184 -4.95 -0.56 -22.74
CA PRO A 184 -6.40 -0.52 -22.57
C PRO A 184 -7.05 -1.81 -23.08
N ASP A 185 -7.95 -2.37 -22.27
CA ASP A 185 -8.82 -3.47 -22.66
C ASP A 185 -9.91 -2.95 -23.62
N PRO A 186 -9.96 -3.42 -24.87
CA PRO A 186 -10.95 -2.98 -25.86
C PRO A 186 -12.37 -3.43 -25.55
N GLU A 187 -12.57 -4.41 -24.66
CA GLU A 187 -13.89 -4.86 -24.20
C GLU A 187 -14.45 -4.00 -23.05
N ARG A 188 -13.65 -3.05 -22.55
CA ARG A 188 -13.98 -2.17 -21.43
C ARG A 188 -14.09 -0.72 -21.89
N ASP A 189 -14.89 0.07 -21.17
CA ASP A 189 -15.02 1.49 -21.47
C ASP A 189 -13.79 2.30 -21.00
N ALA A 190 -13.77 3.58 -21.35
CA ALA A 190 -12.66 4.48 -21.03
C ALA A 190 -12.53 4.74 -19.52
N LEU A 191 -13.64 4.72 -18.77
CA LEU A 191 -13.63 4.97 -17.33
C LEU A 191 -12.99 3.79 -16.60
N TRP A 192 -13.36 2.57 -16.98
CA TRP A 192 -12.77 1.34 -16.47
C TRP A 192 -11.26 1.28 -16.76
N ASN A 193 -10.84 1.57 -18.00
CA ASN A 193 -9.44 1.55 -18.38
C ASN A 193 -8.61 2.60 -17.63
N ARG A 194 -9.16 3.80 -17.39
CA ARG A 194 -8.51 4.81 -16.55
C ARG A 194 -8.38 4.33 -15.10
N GLY A 195 -9.41 3.71 -14.55
CA GLY A 195 -9.39 3.16 -13.20
C GLY A 195 -8.37 2.03 -13.04
N ALA A 196 -8.32 1.11 -14.00
CA ALA A 196 -7.33 0.03 -14.04
C ALA A 196 -5.90 0.58 -14.09
N TYR A 197 -5.62 1.56 -14.94
CA TYR A 197 -4.32 2.23 -14.98
C TYR A 197 -3.91 2.81 -13.61
N LEU A 198 -4.85 3.50 -12.96
CA LEU A 198 -4.61 4.15 -11.67
C LEU A 198 -4.42 3.14 -10.54
N VAL A 199 -5.21 2.07 -10.51
CA VAL A 199 -5.21 1.10 -9.40
C VAL A 199 -4.10 0.05 -9.57
N GLU A 200 -3.92 -0.47 -10.78
CA GLU A 200 -2.92 -1.51 -11.05
C GLU A 200 -1.51 -0.93 -11.26
N GLY A 201 -1.42 0.31 -11.72
CA GLY A 201 -0.19 0.98 -12.09
C GLY A 201 0.20 2.09 -11.11
N ALA A 202 -0.14 3.32 -11.45
CA ALA A 202 0.37 4.52 -10.78
C ALA A 202 0.10 4.51 -9.27
N GLY A 203 -1.12 4.22 -8.83
CA GLY A 203 -1.51 4.17 -7.42
C GLY A 203 -1.16 2.87 -6.70
N HIS A 204 -0.52 1.91 -7.39
CA HIS A 204 0.09 0.69 -6.83
C HIS A 204 -0.73 -0.03 -5.76
N CYS A 205 -2.07 -0.06 -5.86
CA CYS A 205 -2.93 -0.56 -4.78
C CYS A 205 -2.64 -2.02 -4.42
N GLY A 206 -2.15 -2.79 -5.40
CA GLY A 206 -1.66 -4.16 -5.22
C GLY A 206 -0.53 -4.29 -4.19
N SER A 207 0.28 -3.25 -4.03
CA SER A 207 1.43 -3.27 -3.11
C SER A 207 1.00 -3.45 -1.64
N CYS A 208 -0.21 -3.02 -1.29
CA CYS A 208 -0.79 -3.23 0.04
C CYS A 208 -1.87 -4.32 0.04
N HIS A 209 -2.70 -4.39 -1.00
CA HIS A 209 -3.93 -5.19 -0.99
C HIS A 209 -3.80 -6.56 -1.67
N THR A 210 -2.65 -6.93 -2.24
CA THR A 210 -2.43 -8.25 -2.83
C THR A 210 -1.53 -9.10 -1.93
N PRO A 211 -1.87 -10.39 -1.67
CA PRO A 211 -1.03 -11.26 -0.89
C PRO A 211 0.37 -11.43 -1.49
N ARG A 212 1.37 -11.63 -0.62
CA ARG A 212 2.75 -11.87 -1.03
C ARG A 212 3.05 -13.35 -1.19
N GLY A 213 3.80 -13.70 -2.24
CA GLY A 213 4.32 -15.04 -2.48
C GLY A 213 5.56 -15.34 -1.64
N ILE A 214 6.10 -16.56 -1.78
CA ILE A 214 7.30 -17.00 -1.05
C ILE A 214 8.55 -16.15 -1.35
N ALA A 215 8.58 -15.50 -2.50
CA ALA A 215 9.66 -14.62 -2.94
C ALA A 215 9.37 -13.14 -2.64
N MET A 216 8.39 -12.87 -1.76
CA MET A 216 7.89 -11.53 -1.42
C MET A 216 7.31 -10.74 -2.61
N ASN A 217 7.02 -11.41 -3.74
CA ASN A 217 6.34 -10.81 -4.88
C ASN A 217 4.83 -10.67 -4.62
N GLU A 218 4.20 -9.69 -5.24
CA GLU A 218 2.74 -9.69 -5.43
C GLU A 218 2.33 -10.97 -6.17
N LYS A 219 1.34 -11.70 -5.64
CA LYS A 219 0.83 -12.92 -6.31
C LYS A 219 0.09 -12.61 -7.61
N GLY A 220 -0.54 -11.43 -7.70
CA GLY A 220 -1.20 -10.93 -8.91
C GLY A 220 -0.91 -9.45 -9.12
N LEU A 221 -0.81 -9.01 -10.37
CA LEU A 221 -0.50 -7.62 -10.74
C LEU A 221 -1.66 -6.90 -11.43
N ASP A 222 -2.72 -7.61 -11.80
CA ASP A 222 -3.90 -7.06 -12.47
C ASP A 222 -5.17 -7.88 -12.21
N SER A 223 -6.29 -7.36 -12.69
CA SER A 223 -7.61 -7.96 -12.53
C SER A 223 -7.79 -9.37 -13.10
N SER A 224 -6.89 -9.86 -13.97
CA SER A 224 -6.96 -11.21 -14.53
C SER A 224 -6.59 -12.29 -13.51
N ASP A 225 -5.85 -11.92 -12.46
CA ASP A 225 -5.47 -12.80 -11.37
C ASP A 225 -6.46 -12.70 -10.19
N PRO A 226 -6.99 -13.83 -9.68
CA PRO A 226 -7.88 -13.82 -8.52
C PRO A 226 -7.20 -13.35 -7.22
N ASP A 227 -5.88 -13.47 -7.09
CA ASP A 227 -5.15 -13.00 -5.91
C ASP A 227 -5.01 -11.46 -5.88
N PHE A 228 -5.07 -10.79 -7.03
CA PHE A 228 -4.93 -9.34 -7.12
C PHE A 228 -5.99 -8.62 -6.28
N LEU A 229 -5.55 -7.76 -5.35
CA LEU A 229 -6.39 -7.02 -4.41
C LEU A 229 -7.29 -7.87 -3.49
N SER A 230 -6.95 -9.16 -3.29
CA SER A 230 -7.74 -10.08 -2.45
C SER A 230 -7.53 -9.92 -0.93
N GLY A 231 -6.72 -8.95 -0.52
CA GLY A 231 -6.38 -8.61 0.85
C GLY A 231 -5.06 -9.24 1.31
N ALA A 232 -4.32 -8.55 2.16
CA ALA A 232 -3.02 -9.00 2.64
C ALA A 232 -2.68 -8.47 4.03
N LEU A 233 -1.86 -9.22 4.76
CA LEU A 233 -1.20 -8.71 5.96
C LEU A 233 0.09 -8.00 5.54
N LEU A 234 0.21 -6.73 5.91
CA LEU A 234 1.39 -5.90 5.69
C LEU A 234 1.68 -5.09 6.97
N ASP A 235 2.89 -5.24 7.51
CA ASP A 235 3.39 -4.44 8.63
C ASP A 235 2.46 -4.35 9.86
N GLY A 236 1.89 -5.48 10.29
CA GLY A 236 0.95 -5.50 11.43
C GLY A 236 -0.41 -4.86 11.16
N TRP A 237 -0.72 -4.59 9.88
CA TRP A 237 -2.03 -4.20 9.39
C TRP A 237 -2.54 -5.24 8.41
N TYR A 238 -3.82 -5.58 8.50
CA TYR A 238 -4.51 -6.31 7.45
C TYR A 238 -5.17 -5.31 6.49
N ALA A 239 -4.62 -5.21 5.28
CA ALA A 239 -5.22 -4.51 4.17
C ALA A 239 -6.38 -5.37 3.63
N PRO A 240 -7.64 -4.91 3.73
CA PRO A 240 -8.81 -5.70 3.35
C PRO A 240 -8.84 -5.99 1.85
N SER A 241 -9.61 -7.00 1.44
CA SER A 241 -9.88 -7.19 0.01
C SER A 241 -10.56 -5.95 -0.58
N LEU A 242 -10.07 -5.49 -1.73
CA LEU A 242 -10.73 -4.46 -2.54
C LEU A 242 -11.57 -5.07 -3.66
N ARG A 243 -11.82 -6.38 -3.62
CA ARG A 243 -12.71 -7.07 -4.56
C ARG A 243 -14.15 -7.07 -4.05
N GLY A 244 -15.08 -7.50 -4.91
CA GLY A 244 -16.50 -7.59 -4.61
C GLY A 244 -16.91 -8.62 -3.54
N ASP A 245 -16.00 -9.03 -2.64
CA ASP A 245 -16.27 -10.07 -1.63
C ASP A 245 -17.37 -9.63 -0.66
N GLY A 246 -18.29 -10.55 -0.36
CA GLY A 246 -19.53 -10.21 0.34
C GLY A 246 -19.34 -9.69 1.77
N ALA A 247 -18.59 -10.41 2.59
CA ALA A 247 -18.33 -10.05 3.99
C ALA A 247 -16.97 -9.37 4.18
N ALA A 248 -15.94 -9.87 3.48
CA ALA A 248 -14.52 -9.57 3.71
C ALA A 248 -13.91 -8.55 2.74
N GLY A 249 -14.70 -7.99 1.80
CA GLY A 249 -14.25 -6.99 0.84
C GLY A 249 -15.26 -5.86 0.66
N ILE A 250 -15.27 -5.24 -0.52
CA ILE A 250 -16.12 -4.09 -0.85
C ILE A 250 -17.42 -4.48 -1.56
N GLY A 251 -17.83 -5.75 -1.50
CA GLY A 251 -19.03 -6.25 -2.18
C GLY A 251 -20.31 -5.48 -1.82
N ARG A 252 -20.41 -5.01 -0.56
CA ARG A 252 -21.56 -4.25 -0.04
C ARG A 252 -21.50 -2.74 -0.32
N TRP A 253 -20.39 -2.23 -0.81
CA TRP A 253 -20.19 -0.81 -1.06
C TRP A 253 -20.74 -0.46 -2.44
N SER A 254 -21.40 0.68 -2.57
CA SER A 254 -21.73 1.24 -3.89
C SER A 254 -20.50 1.89 -4.54
N GLU A 255 -20.58 2.20 -5.84
CA GLU A 255 -19.53 3.03 -6.48
C GLU A 255 -19.40 4.40 -5.81
N GLU A 256 -20.52 4.97 -5.32
CA GLU A 256 -20.51 6.24 -4.61
C GLU A 256 -19.88 6.12 -3.22
N ASP A 257 -20.08 5.00 -2.51
CA ASP A 257 -19.38 4.73 -1.25
C ASP A 257 -17.87 4.64 -1.45
N LEU A 258 -17.42 4.04 -2.56
CA LEU A 258 -16.00 3.96 -2.91
C LEU A 258 -15.44 5.34 -3.26
N PHE A 259 -16.16 6.11 -4.07
CA PHE A 259 -15.77 7.48 -4.39
C PHE A 259 -15.62 8.31 -3.11
N ALA A 260 -16.63 8.32 -2.23
CA ALA A 260 -16.59 9.05 -0.96
C ALA A 260 -15.41 8.61 -0.08
N PHE A 261 -15.13 7.30 0.01
CA PHE A 261 -14.00 6.81 0.79
C PHE A 261 -12.66 7.28 0.24
N LEU A 262 -12.47 7.25 -1.08
CA LEU A 262 -11.24 7.68 -1.71
C LEU A 262 -11.06 9.21 -1.64
N SER A 263 -12.14 9.99 -1.73
CA SER A 263 -12.10 11.45 -1.71
C SER A 263 -12.06 12.06 -0.31
N GLU A 264 -12.72 11.44 0.67
CA GLU A 264 -12.89 12.00 2.02
C GLU A 264 -12.20 11.18 3.13
N GLY A 265 -11.64 10.02 2.78
CA GLY A 265 -11.03 9.09 3.73
C GLY A 265 -12.05 8.34 4.58
N ARG A 266 -13.34 8.44 4.24
CA ARG A 266 -14.44 7.87 5.02
C ARG A 266 -15.71 7.71 4.20
N ASN A 267 -16.59 6.82 4.65
CA ASN A 267 -17.95 6.69 4.14
C ASN A 267 -18.87 6.09 5.21
N ALA A 268 -20.02 5.54 4.81
CA ALA A 268 -20.95 4.87 5.73
C ALA A 268 -20.42 3.56 6.34
N HIS A 269 -19.40 2.95 5.73
CA HIS A 269 -18.89 1.63 6.06
C HIS A 269 -17.56 1.65 6.81
N ALA A 270 -16.71 2.64 6.56
CA ALA A 270 -15.35 2.70 7.08
C ALA A 270 -14.77 4.12 7.13
N VAL A 271 -13.69 4.25 7.91
CA VAL A 271 -12.78 5.40 7.92
C VAL A 271 -11.37 4.84 7.69
N VAL A 272 -10.51 5.54 6.94
CA VAL A 272 -9.12 5.12 6.74
C VAL A 272 -8.38 5.03 8.08
N PHE A 273 -7.53 4.03 8.22
CA PHE A 273 -6.70 3.82 9.40
C PHE A 273 -5.37 3.16 9.02
N GLY A 274 -4.40 3.17 9.92
CA GLY A 274 -3.07 2.60 9.67
C GLY A 274 -2.38 3.29 8.50
N SER A 275 -1.64 2.54 7.68
CA SER A 275 -0.96 3.07 6.50
C SER A 275 -1.91 3.67 5.45
N MET A 276 -3.18 3.25 5.43
CA MET A 276 -4.18 3.85 4.53
C MET A 276 -4.47 5.32 4.86
N THR A 277 -4.28 5.74 6.12
CA THR A 277 -4.40 7.16 6.50
C THR A 277 -3.33 8.00 5.81
N GLU A 278 -2.10 7.48 5.67
CA GLU A 278 -1.02 8.17 4.97
C GLU A 278 -1.28 8.25 3.47
N ALA A 279 -1.73 7.15 2.85
CA ALA A 279 -2.12 7.14 1.43
C ALA A 279 -3.24 8.16 1.15
N PHE A 280 -4.20 8.32 2.08
CA PHE A 280 -5.21 9.35 1.95
C PHE A 280 -4.66 10.77 2.17
N ASN A 281 -3.91 10.98 3.27
CA ASN A 281 -3.40 12.27 3.68
C ASN A 281 -2.42 12.88 2.67
N ASN A 282 -1.67 12.04 1.95
CA ASN A 282 -0.57 12.47 1.08
C ASN A 282 -0.83 12.25 -0.43
N SER A 283 -1.83 11.45 -0.80
CA SER A 283 -2.13 11.12 -2.20
C SER A 283 -3.61 11.31 -2.57
N LEU A 284 -4.50 10.43 -2.11
CA LEU A 284 -5.83 10.25 -2.72
C LEU A 284 -6.71 11.50 -2.68
N GLN A 285 -6.68 12.27 -1.59
CA GLN A 285 -7.51 13.47 -1.45
C GLN A 285 -7.18 14.57 -2.48
N PHE A 286 -6.01 14.49 -3.12
CA PHE A 286 -5.55 15.46 -4.11
C PHE A 286 -5.84 15.04 -5.55
N LEU A 287 -6.43 13.86 -5.73
CA LEU A 287 -6.80 13.38 -7.05
C LEU A 287 -8.04 14.07 -7.58
N THR A 288 -8.10 14.22 -8.89
CA THR A 288 -9.28 14.81 -9.54
C THR A 288 -10.48 13.88 -9.40
N GLU A 289 -11.68 14.46 -9.30
CA GLU A 289 -12.93 13.69 -9.24
C GLU A 289 -13.05 12.63 -10.37
N PRO A 290 -12.74 12.94 -11.65
CA PRO A 290 -12.78 11.93 -12.71
C PRO A 290 -11.90 10.71 -12.45
N ASP A 291 -10.71 10.91 -11.88
CA ASP A 291 -9.79 9.82 -11.56
C ASP A 291 -10.27 8.99 -10.37
N LEU A 292 -10.77 9.64 -9.32
CA LEU A 292 -11.38 8.96 -8.17
C LEU A 292 -12.61 8.14 -8.59
N ARG A 293 -13.45 8.67 -9.48
CA ARG A 293 -14.58 7.93 -10.05
C ARG A 293 -14.13 6.77 -10.93
N ALA A 294 -13.07 6.94 -11.71
CA ALA A 294 -12.49 5.86 -12.50
C ALA A 294 -11.99 4.71 -11.61
N MET A 295 -11.26 5.04 -10.54
CA MET A 295 -10.80 4.06 -9.53
C MET A 295 -11.98 3.35 -8.88
N ALA A 296 -13.00 4.08 -8.42
CA ALA A 296 -14.21 3.51 -7.83
C ALA A 296 -14.94 2.55 -8.80
N HIS A 297 -15.10 2.96 -10.05
CA HIS A 297 -15.73 2.16 -11.10
C HIS A 297 -14.96 0.86 -11.38
N TYR A 298 -13.64 0.95 -11.53
CA TYR A 298 -12.78 -0.22 -11.73
C TYR A 298 -12.82 -1.17 -10.54
N LEU A 299 -12.62 -0.68 -9.31
CA LEU A 299 -12.65 -1.51 -8.10
C LEU A 299 -14.00 -2.23 -7.94
N LYS A 300 -15.11 -1.52 -8.21
CA LYS A 300 -16.44 -2.13 -8.11
C LYS A 300 -16.68 -3.24 -9.13
N SER A 301 -16.00 -3.17 -10.27
CA SER A 301 -16.10 -4.17 -11.34
C SER A 301 -15.40 -5.50 -11.02
N LEU A 302 -14.49 -5.51 -10.03
CA LEU A 302 -13.71 -6.70 -9.69
C LEU A 302 -14.60 -7.79 -9.08
N PRO A 303 -14.54 -9.03 -9.57
CA PRO A 303 -15.36 -10.11 -9.04
C PRO A 303 -14.92 -10.45 -7.62
N GLY A 304 -15.87 -10.81 -6.77
CA GLY A 304 -15.58 -11.31 -5.45
C GLY A 304 -16.37 -12.57 -5.12
N GLU A 305 -16.04 -13.14 -3.97
CA GLU A 305 -16.55 -14.39 -3.46
C GLU A 305 -17.16 -14.23 -2.05
N GLY A 306 -17.70 -15.33 -1.55
CA GLY A 306 -18.23 -15.41 -0.19
C GLY A 306 -19.63 -14.79 -0.01
N GLU A 307 -20.27 -15.18 1.07
CA GLU A 307 -21.59 -14.66 1.43
C GLU A 307 -21.49 -13.21 1.92
N ALA A 308 -22.52 -12.41 1.63
CA ALA A 308 -22.67 -11.11 2.25
C ALA A 308 -22.82 -11.26 3.77
N TRP A 309 -22.27 -10.31 4.53
CA TRP A 309 -22.58 -10.21 5.95
C TRP A 309 -24.08 -10.00 6.14
N VAL A 310 -24.66 -10.72 7.10
CA VAL A 310 -26.06 -10.60 7.48
C VAL A 310 -26.10 -10.13 8.94
N PRO A 311 -26.78 -9.02 9.25
CA PRO A 311 -26.95 -8.57 10.63
C PRO A 311 -27.57 -9.68 11.47
N ALA A 312 -27.06 -9.86 12.71
CA ALA A 312 -27.74 -10.71 13.67
C ALA A 312 -29.18 -10.19 13.90
N PRO A 313 -30.19 -11.08 14.06
CA PRO A 313 -31.54 -10.65 14.42
C PRO A 313 -31.50 -9.78 15.69
N ALA A 314 -32.33 -8.72 15.74
CA ALA A 314 -32.34 -7.77 16.86
C ALA A 314 -32.61 -8.40 18.24
N GLU A 315 -33.16 -9.62 18.27
CA GLU A 315 -33.42 -10.41 19.47
C GLU A 315 -32.20 -11.20 19.99
N VAL A 316 -31.13 -11.31 19.19
CA VAL A 316 -29.89 -11.99 19.58
C VAL A 316 -29.08 -11.06 20.48
N THR A 317 -29.25 -11.24 21.79
CA THR A 317 -28.46 -10.72 22.92
C THR A 317 -27.76 -9.38 22.65
N THR A 318 -28.44 -8.27 22.93
CA THR A 318 -27.82 -6.93 22.97
C THR A 318 -26.57 -6.95 23.86
N PRO A 319 -25.57 -6.09 23.65
CA PRO A 319 -24.39 -6.03 24.52
C PRO A 319 -24.73 -5.82 26.00
N ALA A 320 -25.86 -5.17 26.31
CA ALA A 320 -26.38 -5.07 27.68
C ALA A 320 -26.85 -6.42 28.26
N GLN A 321 -27.51 -7.25 27.45
CA GLN A 321 -27.88 -8.61 27.83
C GLN A 321 -26.63 -9.50 27.93
N ALA A 322 -25.67 -9.35 27.02
CA ALA A 322 -24.39 -10.06 27.03
C ALA A 322 -23.61 -9.76 28.32
N ALA A 323 -23.50 -8.47 28.67
CA ALA A 323 -22.88 -8.00 29.90
C ALA A 323 -23.58 -8.53 31.16
N ARG A 324 -24.92 -8.59 31.17
CA ARG A 324 -25.71 -9.18 32.27
C ARG A 324 -25.55 -10.70 32.36
N ALA A 325 -25.37 -11.37 31.22
CA ALA A 325 -25.10 -12.79 31.12
C ALA A 325 -23.64 -13.16 31.46
N GLY A 326 -22.78 -12.16 31.71
CA GLY A 326 -21.37 -12.38 32.03
C GLY A 326 -20.51 -12.82 30.85
N LEU A 327 -20.92 -12.49 29.60
CA LEU A 327 -20.07 -12.75 28.44
C LEU A 327 -18.78 -11.90 28.55
N PRO A 328 -17.59 -12.52 28.42
CA PRO A 328 -16.31 -11.81 28.45
C PRO A 328 -16.26 -10.66 27.45
N GLY A 329 -15.56 -9.58 27.78
CA GLY A 329 -15.44 -8.38 26.95
C GLY A 329 -16.69 -7.48 26.85
N ALA A 330 -17.90 -7.99 27.08
CA ALA A 330 -19.14 -7.22 26.88
C ALA A 330 -19.29 -6.02 27.83
N GLN A 331 -18.95 -6.19 29.12
CA GLN A 331 -18.96 -5.09 30.09
C GLN A 331 -17.91 -4.04 29.74
N SER A 332 -16.69 -4.49 29.41
CA SER A 332 -15.58 -3.60 29.04
C SER A 332 -15.88 -2.83 27.75
N TYR A 333 -16.54 -3.46 26.76
CA TYR A 333 -17.04 -2.78 25.56
C TYR A 333 -18.04 -1.67 25.89
N LEU A 334 -19.03 -1.96 26.74
CA LEU A 334 -20.03 -0.97 27.14
C LEU A 334 -19.41 0.22 27.89
N ALA A 335 -18.37 -0.03 28.69
CA ALA A 335 -17.71 1.00 29.48
C ALA A 335 -16.77 1.88 28.63
N ASN A 336 -16.11 1.31 27.61
CA ASN A 336 -15.01 1.99 26.91
C ASN A 336 -15.30 2.33 25.44
N CYS A 337 -16.11 1.54 24.75
CA CYS A 337 -16.25 1.63 23.28
C CYS A 337 -17.63 2.14 22.84
N ALA A 338 -18.68 1.76 23.57
CA ALA A 338 -20.07 1.96 23.14
C ALA A 338 -20.51 3.44 23.04
N ALA A 339 -19.81 4.36 23.71
CA ALA A 339 -20.09 5.79 23.60
C ALA A 339 -19.80 6.34 22.19
N CYS A 340 -18.82 5.77 21.49
CA CYS A 340 -18.48 6.14 20.13
C CYS A 340 -19.13 5.18 19.12
N HIS A 341 -18.91 3.88 19.29
CA HIS A 341 -19.32 2.86 18.31
C HIS A 341 -20.78 2.39 18.44
N GLY A 342 -21.56 3.01 19.35
CA GLY A 342 -22.93 2.63 19.63
C GLY A 342 -23.03 1.38 20.52
N ARG A 343 -24.21 1.11 21.06
CA ARG A 343 -24.45 -0.09 21.89
C ARG A 343 -24.70 -1.33 21.04
N ASP A 344 -24.88 -1.17 19.74
CA ASP A 344 -25.15 -2.22 18.76
C ASP A 344 -24.05 -2.29 17.69
N GLY A 345 -22.91 -1.62 17.92
CA GLY A 345 -21.81 -1.59 16.97
C GLY A 345 -22.12 -0.83 15.67
N SER A 346 -23.21 -0.06 15.60
CA SER A 346 -23.60 0.67 14.39
C SER A 346 -22.69 1.85 14.02
N GLY A 347 -21.87 2.34 14.96
CA GLY A 347 -21.04 3.52 14.73
C GLY A 347 -21.86 4.81 14.56
N GLN A 348 -21.20 5.86 14.09
CA GLN A 348 -21.76 7.17 13.80
C GLN A 348 -21.17 7.66 12.48
N ALA A 349 -21.64 7.07 11.38
CA ALA A 349 -21.19 7.42 10.05
C ALA A 349 -21.35 8.92 9.74
N PRO A 350 -20.44 9.52 8.95
CA PRO A 350 -19.22 8.91 8.39
C PRO A 350 -18.00 9.00 9.32
N TRP A 351 -18.15 9.44 10.57
CA TRP A 351 -17.02 9.82 11.44
C TRP A 351 -16.53 8.67 12.33
N ILE A 352 -17.45 7.87 12.85
CA ILE A 352 -17.11 6.71 13.66
C ILE A 352 -17.58 5.47 12.90
N PRO A 353 -16.66 4.60 12.45
CA PRO A 353 -17.04 3.46 11.64
C PRO A 353 -17.88 2.45 12.45
N PRO A 354 -18.81 1.73 11.78
CA PRO A 354 -19.47 0.60 12.40
C PRO A 354 -18.45 -0.47 12.80
N LEU A 355 -18.75 -1.18 13.89
CA LEU A 355 -18.09 -2.43 14.27
C LEU A 355 -18.93 -3.65 13.88
N ALA A 356 -20.23 -3.48 13.70
CA ALA A 356 -21.11 -4.47 13.13
C ALA A 356 -20.88 -4.57 11.62
N GLY A 357 -20.59 -5.76 11.11
CA GLY A 357 -20.43 -6.02 9.68
C GLY A 357 -19.13 -5.51 9.06
N VAL A 358 -18.36 -4.66 9.73
CA VAL A 358 -17.11 -4.10 9.17
C VAL A 358 -16.13 -5.21 8.79
N THR A 359 -15.41 -5.00 7.68
CA THR A 359 -14.50 -6.01 7.10
C THR A 359 -13.49 -6.54 8.11
N SER A 360 -12.92 -5.69 8.94
CA SER A 360 -11.94 -6.08 9.98
C SER A 360 -12.52 -7.05 11.02
N ALA A 361 -13.85 -7.11 11.17
CA ALA A 361 -14.56 -8.04 12.05
C ALA A 361 -15.09 -9.29 11.33
N GLN A 362 -14.94 -9.37 10.00
CA GLN A 362 -15.34 -10.53 9.20
C GLN A 362 -14.16 -11.44 8.85
N VAL A 363 -12.96 -10.87 8.74
CA VAL A 363 -11.74 -11.62 8.39
C VAL A 363 -11.16 -12.34 9.60
N ALA A 364 -10.49 -13.47 9.38
CA ALA A 364 -9.86 -14.26 10.45
C ALA A 364 -8.70 -13.52 11.13
N GLU A 365 -7.98 -12.69 10.39
CA GLU A 365 -6.82 -11.92 10.87
C GLU A 365 -7.25 -10.77 11.80
N PRO A 366 -6.87 -10.77 13.10
CA PRO A 366 -7.25 -9.70 14.03
C PRO A 366 -6.31 -8.50 14.05
N ALA A 367 -5.16 -8.54 13.35
CA ALA A 367 -4.09 -7.55 13.48
C ALA A 367 -4.54 -6.08 13.45
N SER A 368 -5.34 -5.68 12.44
CA SER A 368 -5.82 -4.29 12.34
C SER A 368 -6.64 -3.86 13.56
N GLN A 369 -7.53 -4.72 14.07
CA GLN A 369 -8.36 -4.37 15.22
C GLN A 369 -7.55 -4.29 16.52
N ILE A 370 -6.57 -5.18 16.68
CA ILE A 370 -5.61 -5.13 17.78
C ILE A 370 -4.81 -3.83 17.71
N ASN A 371 -4.25 -3.51 16.55
CA ASN A 371 -3.36 -2.36 16.35
C ASN A 371 -4.11 -1.04 16.58
N VAL A 372 -5.29 -0.82 15.96
CA VAL A 372 -6.09 0.40 16.23
C VAL A 372 -6.49 0.48 17.71
N THR A 373 -6.80 -0.64 18.38
CA THR A 373 -7.18 -0.61 19.80
C THR A 373 -6.01 -0.28 20.70
N LEU A 374 -4.84 -0.87 20.47
CA LEU A 374 -3.61 -0.57 21.21
C LEU A 374 -3.21 0.89 21.00
N ASN A 375 -3.07 1.29 19.75
CA ASN A 375 -2.31 2.46 19.35
C ASN A 375 -3.18 3.66 18.97
N GLY A 376 -4.50 3.48 18.89
CA GLY A 376 -5.44 4.50 18.43
C GLY A 376 -5.41 4.68 16.91
N SER A 377 -6.21 5.62 16.42
CA SER A 377 -6.18 6.01 15.01
C SER A 377 -5.35 7.27 14.81
N GLY A 378 -4.61 7.32 13.69
CA GLY A 378 -4.04 8.56 13.18
C GLY A 378 -5.12 9.59 12.84
N ARG A 379 -4.71 10.82 12.55
CA ARG A 379 -5.62 11.89 12.11
C ARG A 379 -5.80 11.83 10.59
N VAL A 380 -7.04 11.67 10.17
CA VAL A 380 -7.43 11.98 8.79
C VAL A 380 -7.43 13.50 8.63
N VAL A 381 -6.75 14.00 7.62
CA VAL A 381 -6.73 15.42 7.26
C VAL A 381 -7.33 15.54 5.89
N ALA A 382 -8.50 16.16 5.78
CA ALA A 382 -9.15 16.45 4.50
C ALA A 382 -9.14 17.96 4.29
N ASP A 383 -8.67 18.42 3.14
CA ASP A 383 -8.59 19.86 2.79
C ASP A 383 -7.85 20.69 3.87
N GLY A 384 -6.80 20.12 4.45
CA GLY A 384 -6.00 20.75 5.51
C GLY A 384 -6.69 20.80 6.89
N MET A 385 -7.88 20.22 7.03
CA MET A 385 -8.62 20.17 8.29
C MET A 385 -8.50 18.79 8.93
N PRO A 386 -7.85 18.67 10.10
CA PRO A 386 -7.77 17.40 10.81
C PRO A 386 -9.11 17.04 11.45
N ASP A 387 -9.40 15.75 11.49
CA ASP A 387 -10.60 15.22 12.12
C ASP A 387 -10.76 15.62 13.58
N ALA A 388 -12.01 15.92 13.96
CA ALA A 388 -12.36 16.25 15.34
C ALA A 388 -12.28 15.03 16.27
N TYR A 389 -12.54 13.83 15.74
CA TYR A 389 -12.59 12.58 16.50
C TYR A 389 -11.49 11.63 16.03
N ARG A 390 -10.79 11.03 16.99
CA ARG A 390 -9.86 9.93 16.75
C ARG A 390 -10.10 8.83 17.77
N MET A 391 -9.89 7.58 17.37
CA MET A 391 -9.93 6.47 18.32
C MET A 391 -8.75 6.60 19.29
N PRO A 392 -8.97 6.69 20.61
CA PRO A 392 -7.88 6.83 21.57
C PRO A 392 -7.11 5.51 21.73
N PRO A 393 -5.81 5.55 22.07
CA PRO A 393 -5.04 4.36 22.37
C PRO A 393 -5.45 3.74 23.72
N TYR A 394 -5.56 2.41 23.77
CA TYR A 394 -5.84 1.65 24.99
C TYR A 394 -4.64 0.89 25.55
N ARG A 395 -3.49 0.91 24.85
CA ARG A 395 -2.25 0.26 25.29
C ARG A 395 -1.86 0.57 26.75
N GLY A 396 -2.00 1.83 27.19
CA GLY A 396 -1.67 2.21 28.57
C GLY A 396 -2.78 1.98 29.61
N ARG A 397 -3.95 1.49 29.19
CA ARG A 397 -5.17 1.42 30.03
C ARG A 397 -5.69 0.01 30.21
N MET A 398 -5.36 -0.90 29.29
CA MET A 398 -5.82 -2.28 29.29
C MET A 398 -4.64 -3.22 29.03
N ASP A 399 -4.66 -4.36 29.73
CA ASP A 399 -3.72 -5.44 29.47
C ASP A 399 -4.11 -6.23 28.20
N ASP A 400 -3.27 -7.21 27.84
CA ASP A 400 -3.44 -7.99 26.61
C ASP A 400 -4.68 -8.89 26.65
N ALA A 401 -5.04 -9.39 27.84
CA ALA A 401 -6.22 -10.23 28.01
C ALA A 401 -7.50 -9.41 27.89
N GLU A 402 -7.54 -8.22 28.51
CA GLU A 402 -8.69 -7.31 28.41
C GLU A 402 -8.97 -6.88 26.97
N ILE A 403 -7.93 -6.52 26.21
CA ILE A 403 -8.05 -6.17 24.79
C ILE A 403 -8.54 -7.37 23.98
N ALA A 404 -7.93 -8.55 24.17
CA ALA A 404 -8.33 -9.77 23.48
C ALA A 404 -9.80 -10.14 23.74
N GLU A 405 -10.28 -10.00 24.98
CA GLU A 405 -11.67 -10.24 25.34
C GLU A 405 -12.63 -9.26 24.66
N ILE A 406 -12.35 -7.96 24.70
CA ILE A 406 -13.19 -6.94 24.04
C ILE A 406 -13.26 -7.18 22.54
N LEU A 407 -12.13 -7.44 21.90
CA LEU A 407 -12.06 -7.68 20.46
C LEU A 407 -12.75 -8.99 20.08
N SER A 408 -12.57 -10.05 20.88
CA SER A 408 -13.31 -11.30 20.71
C SER A 408 -14.82 -11.08 20.77
N PHE A 409 -15.29 -10.26 21.71
CA PHE A 409 -16.70 -9.89 21.81
C PHE A 409 -17.19 -9.14 20.56
N VAL A 410 -16.45 -8.13 20.10
CA VAL A 410 -16.78 -7.36 18.89
C VAL A 410 -16.84 -8.27 17.65
N ARG A 411 -15.85 -9.15 17.46
CA ARG A 411 -15.72 -10.04 16.30
C ARG A 411 -16.72 -11.18 16.24
N GLN A 412 -17.43 -11.43 17.33
CA GLN A 412 -18.47 -12.48 17.44
C GLN A 412 -19.87 -11.90 17.65
N SER A 413 -19.99 -10.58 17.80
CA SER A 413 -21.27 -9.88 17.96
C SER A 413 -21.85 -9.43 16.63
N TRP A 414 -23.15 -9.15 16.61
CA TRP A 414 -23.86 -8.53 15.46
C TRP A 414 -23.76 -9.28 14.13
N GLY A 415 -23.51 -10.60 14.17
CA GLY A 415 -23.35 -11.42 12.97
C GLY A 415 -21.93 -11.40 12.40
N ASN A 416 -20.97 -10.80 13.12
CA ASN A 416 -19.55 -10.86 12.80
C ASN A 416 -19.03 -12.29 12.92
N ARG A 417 -18.04 -12.62 12.07
CA ARG A 417 -17.51 -13.98 11.92
C ARG A 417 -15.99 -14.07 12.08
N GLY A 418 -15.33 -13.01 12.56
CA GLY A 418 -13.87 -12.94 12.69
C GLY A 418 -13.28 -13.84 13.78
N GLY A 419 -14.10 -14.36 14.70
CA GLY A 419 -13.64 -15.27 15.75
C GLY A 419 -12.93 -14.58 16.92
N ALA A 420 -12.38 -15.38 17.83
CA ALA A 420 -11.69 -14.90 19.03
C ALA A 420 -10.29 -14.34 18.70
N VAL A 421 -9.80 -13.47 19.57
CA VAL A 421 -8.44 -12.91 19.55
C VAL A 421 -7.62 -13.57 20.66
N ASP A 422 -6.41 -14.00 20.36
CA ASP A 422 -5.49 -14.53 21.36
C ASP A 422 -4.75 -13.38 22.07
N PRO A 423 -4.68 -13.36 23.42
CA PRO A 423 -3.83 -12.41 24.14
C PRO A 423 -2.36 -12.40 23.69
N ALA A 424 -1.85 -13.52 23.19
CA ALA A 424 -0.49 -13.60 22.65
C ALA A 424 -0.32 -12.74 21.39
N ASP A 425 -1.34 -12.67 20.52
CA ASP A 425 -1.32 -11.81 19.32
C ASP A 425 -1.30 -10.32 19.73
N VAL A 426 -2.03 -9.98 20.81
CA VAL A 426 -2.03 -8.63 21.38
C VAL A 426 -0.65 -8.29 21.95
N ALA A 427 -0.05 -9.22 22.70
CA ALA A 427 1.29 -9.04 23.28
C ALA A 427 2.38 -8.87 22.19
N ASP A 428 2.32 -9.67 21.11
CA ASP A 428 3.24 -9.56 19.97
C ASP A 428 3.12 -8.18 19.33
N LEU A 429 1.92 -7.79 18.89
CA LEU A 429 1.70 -6.48 18.27
C LEU A 429 2.06 -5.35 19.21
N ARG A 430 1.73 -5.45 20.50
CA ARG A 430 2.18 -4.49 21.49
C ARG A 430 3.70 -4.36 21.45
N SER A 431 4.46 -5.44 21.53
CA SER A 431 5.93 -5.37 21.60
C SER A 431 6.61 -4.68 20.41
N ARG A 432 5.97 -4.66 19.23
CA ARG A 432 6.58 -4.22 17.96
C ARG A 432 5.85 -3.05 17.26
N THR A 433 4.86 -2.45 17.93
CA THR A 433 4.14 -1.28 17.41
C THR A 433 4.09 -0.18 18.47
N ASP A 434 3.92 1.05 18.02
CA ASP A 434 3.84 2.24 18.87
C ASP A 434 2.50 2.97 18.70
N PRO A 435 2.08 3.78 19.70
CA PRO A 435 0.90 4.62 19.59
C PRO A 435 0.94 5.48 18.32
N ALA A 436 -0.21 5.63 17.65
CA ALA A 436 -0.33 6.48 16.49
C ALA A 436 0.06 7.92 16.83
N SER A 437 0.82 8.56 15.93
CA SER A 437 1.25 9.95 16.12
C SER A 437 0.05 10.87 16.34
N ILE A 438 0.23 11.85 17.22
CA ILE A 438 -0.79 12.85 17.48
C ILE A 438 -0.80 13.96 16.42
N ASP A 439 0.33 14.12 15.75
CA ASP A 439 0.56 15.08 14.69
C ASP A 439 0.30 14.38 13.35
N PRO A 440 -0.56 14.96 12.50
CA PRO A 440 -0.84 14.36 11.20
C PRO A 440 0.39 14.50 10.30
N ILE A 441 0.79 13.41 9.66
CA ILE A 441 1.79 13.45 8.61
C ILE A 441 1.08 13.90 7.34
N VAL A 442 1.21 15.19 7.02
CA VAL A 442 0.77 15.78 5.75
C VAL A 442 2.00 16.38 5.09
N LEU A 443 2.54 15.63 4.13
CA LEU A 443 3.77 15.95 3.45
C LEU A 443 3.48 16.92 2.30
N GLN A 444 4.23 18.02 2.30
CA GLN A 444 4.14 18.98 1.23
C GLN A 444 4.88 18.44 0.00
N MET A 445 4.46 18.83 -1.20
CA MET A 445 5.24 18.57 -2.41
C MET A 445 6.24 19.70 -2.69
N ARG A 446 6.05 20.86 -2.05
CA ARG A 446 6.77 22.12 -2.27
C ARG A 446 6.81 22.97 -1.03
#